data_AF-A0A3B8HKW6-F1
#
_entry.id   AF-A0A3B8HKW6-F1
#
_cell.length_a   1.000
_cell.length_b   1.000
_cell.length_c   1.000
_cell.angle_alpha   90.00
_cell.angle_beta   90.00
_cell.angle_gamma   90.00
#
_symmetry.space_group_name_H-M   'P 1'
#
loop_
_entity.id
_entity.type
_entity.pdbx_description
1 polymer ?
#
loop_
_entity_poly.entity_id
_entity_poly.type
_entity_poly.pdbx_seq_one_letter_code
_entity_poly.pdbx_strand_id
1 'polypeptide(L)'
;QKELSLKLQIIAAMLDSTGLCLFARPPIIADPQLMVDMLNGIYGWGWTKDDYDRFNRDVLRTELEFNRRAGFTKENYRIPEYMREEPLAPHNVVFDVPDSELDAVFDTL
;
A
#
# COMPACT_ATOMS: atom_id res chain seq x y z
N GLN A 1 -7.89 7.75 8.05
CA GLN A 1 -8.03 6.67 7.03
C GLN A 1 -6.71 6.38 6.31
N LYS A 2 -5.81 7.36 6.19
CA LYS A 2 -4.48 7.19 5.58
C LYS A 2 -3.63 6.03 6.12
N GLU A 3 -3.60 5.81 7.43
CA GLU A 3 -2.74 4.78 8.05
C GLU A 3 -3.13 3.36 7.60
N LEU A 4 -4.44 3.09 7.54
CA LEU A 4 -4.95 1.82 7.04
C LEU A 4 -4.65 1.66 5.55
N SER A 5 -4.79 2.73 4.76
CA SER A 5 -4.42 2.72 3.33
C SER A 5 -2.94 2.35 3.15
N LEU A 6 -2.02 3.03 3.85
CA LEU A 6 -0.59 2.75 3.78
C LEU A 6 -0.28 1.31 4.21
N LYS A 7 -0.86 0.84 5.33
CA LYS A 7 -0.65 -0.53 5.82
C LYS A 7 -1.05 -1.57 4.78
N LEU A 8 -2.19 -1.38 4.11
CA LEU A 8 -2.65 -2.31 3.06
C LEU A 8 -1.75 -2.28 1.83
N GLN A 9 -1.23 -1.11 1.45
CA GLN A 9 -0.26 -0.98 0.34
C GLN A 9 1.05 -1.70 0.66
N ILE A 10 1.59 -1.57 1.88
CA ILE A 10 2.82 -2.27 2.32
C ILE A 10 2.64 -3.79 2.21
N ILE A 11 1.50 -4.32 2.64
CA ILE A 11 1.23 -5.77 2.55
C ILE A 11 1.07 -6.22 1.09
N ALA A 12 0.43 -5.40 0.24
CA ALA A 12 0.25 -5.70 -1.16
C ALA A 12 1.58 -5.81 -1.91
N ALA A 13 2.55 -4.93 -1.61
CA ALA A 13 3.88 -4.95 -2.21
C ALA A 13 4.56 -6.32 -2.10
N MET A 14 4.42 -7.01 -0.97
CA MET A 14 4.98 -8.36 -0.82
C MET A 14 4.26 -9.40 -1.68
N LEU A 15 2.93 -9.36 -1.68
CA LEU A 15 2.12 -10.33 -2.42
C LEU A 15 2.49 -10.30 -3.90
N ASP A 16 2.58 -9.09 -4.45
CA ASP A 16 2.95 -8.86 -5.85
C ASP A 16 4.41 -9.24 -6.11
N SER A 17 5.33 -8.92 -5.19
CA SER A 17 6.76 -9.28 -5.31
C SER A 17 7.01 -10.79 -5.27
N THR A 18 6.10 -11.58 -4.67
CA THR A 18 6.21 -13.03 -4.56
C THR A 18 5.34 -13.79 -5.57
N GLY A 19 4.50 -13.09 -6.31
CA GLY A 19 3.51 -13.70 -7.21
C GLY A 19 2.39 -14.45 -6.48
N LEU A 20 2.19 -14.20 -5.19
CA LEU A 20 1.08 -14.78 -4.44
C LEU A 20 -0.25 -14.10 -4.81
N CYS A 21 -1.33 -14.88 -4.79
CA CYS A 21 -2.67 -14.35 -4.97
C CYS A 21 -3.04 -13.37 -3.85
N LEU A 22 -3.73 -12.27 -4.18
CA LEU A 22 -4.26 -11.31 -3.20
C LEU A 22 -5.12 -11.97 -2.10
N PHE A 23 -5.77 -13.10 -2.39
CA PHE A 23 -6.55 -13.86 -1.40
C PHE A 23 -5.69 -14.57 -0.34
N ALA A 24 -4.37 -14.60 -0.48
CA ALA A 24 -3.45 -15.01 0.58
C ALA A 24 -3.28 -13.91 1.66
N ARG A 25 -3.80 -12.69 1.45
CA ARG A 25 -3.65 -11.58 2.39
C ARG A 25 -4.17 -11.86 3.81
N PRO A 26 -5.36 -12.44 4.04
CA PRO A 26 -5.88 -12.63 5.40
C PRO A 26 -4.96 -13.42 6.35
N PRO A 27 -4.43 -14.61 6.00
CA PRO A 27 -3.51 -15.33 6.89
C PRO A 27 -2.19 -14.58 7.12
N ILE A 28 -1.68 -13.86 6.11
CA ILE A 28 -0.45 -13.07 6.23
C ILE A 28 -0.64 -11.88 7.18
N ILE A 29 -1.81 -11.23 7.14
CA ILE A 29 -2.13 -10.16 8.09
C ILE A 29 -2.26 -10.71 9.52
N ALA A 30 -2.87 -11.90 9.66
CA ALA A 30 -3.04 -12.54 10.96
C ALA A 30 -1.69 -12.97 11.55
N ASP A 31 -0.78 -13.49 10.72
CA ASP A 31 0.56 -13.88 11.13
C ASP A 31 1.61 -13.62 10.01
N PRO A 32 2.32 -12.48 10.07
CA PRO A 32 3.38 -12.16 9.10
C PRO A 32 4.55 -13.13 9.12
N GLN A 33 4.73 -13.93 10.19
CA GLN A 33 5.80 -14.92 10.26
C GLN A 33 5.66 -15.98 9.18
N LEU A 34 4.42 -16.31 8.77
CA LEU A 34 4.15 -17.26 7.69
C LEU A 34 4.81 -16.86 6.37
N MET A 35 4.86 -15.56 6.05
CA MET A 35 5.54 -15.08 4.85
C MET A 35 7.05 -15.21 4.95
N VAL A 36 7.60 -14.83 6.11
CA VAL A 36 9.04 -14.91 6.37
C VAL A 36 9.50 -16.37 6.28
N ASP A 37 8.78 -17.30 6.90
CA ASP A 37 9.09 -18.73 6.87
C ASP A 37 9.01 -19.29 5.45
N MET A 38 8.00 -18.89 4.67
CA MET A 38 7.87 -19.28 3.27
C MET A 38 9.06 -18.80 2.44
N LEU A 39 9.41 -17.50 2.54
CA LEU A 39 10.53 -16.90 1.81
C LEU A 39 11.86 -17.55 2.17
N ASN A 40 12.10 -17.76 3.47
CA ASN A 40 13.30 -18.43 3.95
C ASN A 40 13.34 -19.91 3.53
N GLY A 41 12.19 -20.59 3.48
CA GLY A 41 12.08 -21.95 2.99
C GLY A 41 12.40 -22.10 1.50
N ILE A 42 11.99 -21.12 0.67
CA ILE A 42 12.23 -21.14 -0.78
C ILE A 42 13.65 -20.68 -1.12
N TYR A 43 14.12 -19.59 -0.51
CA TYR A 43 15.33 -18.89 -0.95
C TYR A 43 16.50 -18.95 0.05
N GLY A 44 16.28 -19.36 1.29
CA GLY A 44 17.34 -19.45 2.30
C GLY A 44 17.88 -18.10 2.77
N TRP A 45 17.13 -17.01 2.63
CA TRP A 45 17.61 -15.65 2.90
C TRP A 45 17.87 -15.31 4.37
N GLY A 46 17.29 -16.08 5.30
CA GLY A 46 17.44 -15.83 6.73
C GLY A 46 16.81 -14.51 7.19
N TRP A 47 15.77 -14.04 6.49
CA TRP A 47 15.07 -12.81 6.81
C TRP A 47 14.34 -12.90 8.14
N THR A 48 14.25 -11.75 8.80
CA THR A 48 13.35 -11.49 9.94
C THR A 48 12.07 -10.78 9.48
N LYS A 49 11.11 -10.58 10.39
CA LYS A 49 9.93 -9.74 10.12
C LYS A 49 10.29 -8.27 9.85
N ASP A 50 11.38 -7.78 10.41
CA ASP A 50 11.84 -6.41 10.17
C ASP A 50 12.47 -6.28 8.77
N ASP A 51 13.19 -7.32 8.31
CA ASP A 51 13.69 -7.38 6.93
C ASP A 51 12.54 -7.43 5.93
N TYR A 52 11.50 -8.20 6.25
CA TYR A 52 10.25 -8.27 5.48
C TYR A 52 9.54 -6.92 5.38
N ASP A 53 9.31 -6.23 6.50
CA ASP A 53 8.68 -4.89 6.52
C ASP A 53 9.53 -3.86 5.76
N ARG A 54 10.85 -3.88 5.98
CA ARG A 54 11.80 -3.00 5.27
C ARG A 54 11.73 -3.20 3.77
N PHE A 55 11.78 -4.46 3.30
CA PHE A 55 11.70 -4.78 1.89
C PHE A 55 10.42 -4.23 1.24
N ASN A 56 9.26 -4.45 1.87
CA ASN A 56 7.98 -3.95 1.34
C ASN A 56 7.92 -2.44 1.22
N ARG A 57 8.47 -1.73 2.21
CA ARG A 57 8.56 -0.27 2.18
C ARG A 57 9.52 0.22 1.09
N ASP A 58 10.64 -0.47 0.91
CA ASP A 58 11.62 -0.15 -0.14
C ASP A 58 11.04 -0.31 -1.54
N VAL A 59 10.18 -1.33 -1.77
CA VAL A 59 9.42 -1.48 -3.01
C VAL A 59 8.57 -0.23 -3.27
N LEU A 60 7.72 0.16 -2.31
CA LEU A 60 6.86 1.35 -2.45
C LEU A 60 7.67 2.64 -2.65
N ARG A 61 8.80 2.82 -1.92
CA ARG A 61 9.68 3.99 -2.12
C ARG A 61 10.27 4.02 -3.52
N THR A 62 10.62 2.86 -4.07
CA THR A 62 11.14 2.74 -5.43
C THR A 62 10.09 3.12 -6.46
N GLU A 63 8.85 2.65 -6.30
CA GLU A 63 7.72 2.98 -7.17
C GLU A 63 7.37 4.48 -7.13
N LEU A 64 7.33 5.06 -5.93
CA LEU A 64 7.09 6.50 -5.75
C LEU A 64 8.18 7.35 -6.39
N GLU A 65 9.46 6.96 -6.22
CA GLU A 65 10.58 7.66 -6.86
C GLU A 65 10.54 7.52 -8.38
N PHE A 66 10.18 6.36 -8.90
CA PHE A 66 9.97 6.15 -10.33
C PHE A 66 8.88 7.10 -10.87
N ASN A 67 7.72 7.17 -10.21
CA ASN A 67 6.63 8.06 -10.59
C ASN A 67 7.04 9.53 -10.53
N ARG A 68 7.75 9.95 -9.47
CA ARG A 68 8.28 11.30 -9.34
C ARG A 68 9.22 11.66 -10.48
N ARG A 69 10.11 10.75 -10.89
CA ARG A 69 10.99 10.93 -12.05
C ARG A 69 10.23 10.99 -13.37
N ALA A 70 9.10 10.32 -13.47
CA ALA A 70 8.18 10.41 -14.61
C ALA A 70 7.35 11.70 -14.62
N GLY A 71 7.48 12.56 -13.59
CA GLY A 71 6.79 13.86 -13.51
C GLY A 71 5.50 13.83 -12.69
N PHE A 72 5.20 12.74 -11.98
CA PHE A 72 4.08 12.73 -11.03
C PHE A 72 4.35 13.69 -9.87
N THR A 73 3.30 14.39 -9.49
CA THR A 73 3.26 15.28 -8.34
C THR A 73 2.07 14.91 -7.46
N LYS A 74 1.95 15.54 -6.29
CA LYS A 74 0.80 15.35 -5.41
C LYS A 74 -0.55 15.67 -6.08
N GLU A 75 -0.56 16.54 -7.10
CA GLU A 75 -1.77 16.86 -7.86
C GLU A 75 -2.29 15.67 -8.70
N ASN A 76 -1.46 14.65 -8.90
CA ASN A 76 -1.87 13.41 -9.57
C ASN A 76 -2.53 12.40 -8.61
N TYR A 77 -2.54 12.68 -7.31
CA TYR A 77 -3.13 11.79 -6.29
C TYR A 77 -4.59 12.14 -5.96
N ARG A 78 -5.22 12.98 -6.79
CA ARG A 78 -6.60 13.44 -6.60
C ARG A 78 -7.59 12.42 -7.13
N ILE A 79 -8.68 12.25 -6.39
CA ILE A 79 -9.84 11.46 -6.79
C ILE A 79 -10.62 12.23 -7.89
N PRO A 80 -11.29 11.55 -8.85
CA PRO A 80 -12.11 12.20 -9.86
C PRO A 80 -13.11 13.20 -9.30
N GLU A 81 -13.31 14.32 -10.00
CA GLU A 81 -14.17 15.44 -9.59
C GLU A 81 -15.58 15.01 -9.22
N TYR A 82 -16.22 14.17 -10.04
CA TYR A 82 -17.58 13.69 -9.79
C TYR A 82 -17.73 12.97 -8.43
N MET A 83 -16.68 12.29 -7.93
CA MET A 83 -16.77 11.64 -6.62
C MET A 83 -16.79 12.65 -5.46
N ARG A 84 -16.34 13.89 -5.69
CA ARG A 84 -16.34 14.99 -4.70
C ARG A 84 -17.58 15.89 -4.82
N GLU A 85 -18.17 15.96 -6.01
CA GLU A 85 -19.26 16.90 -6.32
C GLU A 85 -20.64 16.23 -6.41
N GLU A 86 -20.71 14.98 -6.85
CA GLU A 86 -21.96 14.26 -7.08
C GLU A 86 -22.26 13.28 -5.94
N PRO A 87 -23.31 13.55 -5.11
CA PRO A 87 -23.66 12.66 -4.02
C PRO A 87 -24.14 11.29 -4.52
N LEU A 88 -23.55 10.21 -4.00
CA LEU A 88 -23.92 8.85 -4.40
C LEU A 88 -25.10 8.32 -3.58
N ALA A 89 -26.24 8.11 -4.22
CA ALA A 89 -27.41 7.47 -3.62
C ALA A 89 -27.11 6.03 -3.16
N PRO A 90 -27.78 5.51 -2.11
CA PRO A 90 -28.85 6.16 -1.34
C PRO A 90 -28.34 7.05 -0.19
N HIS A 91 -27.05 6.96 0.13
CA HIS A 91 -26.47 7.67 1.28
C HIS A 91 -26.21 9.15 0.99
N ASN A 92 -26.19 9.53 -0.30
CA ASN A 92 -25.94 10.89 -0.77
C ASN A 92 -24.68 11.50 -0.15
N VAL A 93 -23.63 10.70 -0.07
CA VAL A 93 -22.30 11.12 0.39
C VAL A 93 -21.38 11.33 -0.80
N VAL A 94 -20.41 12.21 -0.63
CA VAL A 94 -19.29 12.43 -1.54
C VAL A 94 -17.99 12.01 -0.87
N PHE A 95 -16.92 11.88 -1.64
CA PHE A 95 -15.57 11.72 -1.13
C PHE A 95 -15.14 13.00 -0.41
N ASP A 96 -15.03 12.92 0.91
CA ASP A 96 -14.81 14.06 1.81
C ASP A 96 -13.43 14.03 2.50
N VAL A 97 -12.54 13.11 2.11
CA VAL A 97 -11.17 13.04 2.64
C VAL A 97 -10.38 14.26 2.14
N PRO A 98 -9.80 15.08 3.04
CA PRO A 98 -9.06 16.26 2.63
C PRO A 98 -7.81 15.91 1.81
N ASP A 99 -7.48 16.75 0.83
CA ASP A 99 -6.27 16.59 0.02
C ASP A 99 -4.98 16.51 0.85
N SER A 100 -4.94 17.20 1.99
CA SER A 100 -3.82 17.11 2.94
C SER A 100 -3.68 15.73 3.58
N GLU A 101 -4.78 14.98 3.78
CA GLU A 101 -4.70 13.61 4.29
C GLU A 101 -4.16 12.66 3.20
N LEU A 102 -4.53 12.88 1.93
CA LEU A 102 -3.99 12.16 0.78
C LEU A 102 -2.49 12.43 0.59
N ASP A 103 -2.09 13.70 0.68
CA ASP A 103 -0.69 14.12 0.55
C ASP A 103 0.21 13.51 1.63
N ALA A 104 -0.37 13.20 2.79
CA ALA A 104 0.32 12.71 3.99
C ALA A 104 0.26 11.18 4.15
N VAL A 105 -0.21 10.42 3.14
CA VAL A 105 -0.31 8.95 3.20
C VAL A 105 1.06 8.29 3.38
N PHE A 106 2.09 8.81 2.70
CA PHE A 106 3.41 8.20 2.65
C PHE A 106 4.43 8.80 3.65
N ASP A 107 4.01 9.70 4.54
CA ASP A 107 4.92 10.39 5.48
C ASP A 107 5.67 9.43 6.42
N THR A 108 5.04 8.29 6.73
CA THR A 108 5.60 7.26 7.62
C THR A 108 6.08 6.03 6.87
N LEU A 109 6.22 6.11 5.54
CA LEU A 109 6.71 5.02 4.69
C LEU A 109 8.18 4.73 4.93
#